data_AF-A0A1V9GUZ0-F1
#
_entry.id   AF-A0A1V9GUZ0-F1
#
_cell.length_a   1.000
_cell.length_b   1.000
_cell.length_c   1.000
_cell.angle_alpha   90.00
_cell.angle_beta   90.00
_cell.angle_gamma   90.00
#
_symmetry.space_group_name_H-M   'P 1'
#
loop_
_entity.id
_entity.type
_entity.pdbx_description
1 polymer ?
#
loop_
_entity_poly.entity_id
_entity_poly.type
_entity_poly.pdbx_seq_one_letter_code
_entity_poly.pdbx_strand_id
1 'polypeptide(L)'
;MKVVEIGRRNNAPSADDPTHDVCVFSIAIDADQPFWLERSIRGGHAERGGCSMLALHELDAWRGDWRAEVTRAGCAWVIPLLEHALRTDDAQASIDAILARVQAPD
;
A
#
# COMPACT_ATOMS: atom_id res chain seq x y z
N MET A 1 -17.62 -2.24 2.19
CA MET A 1 -16.17 -2.06 2.00
C MET A 1 -15.43 -3.11 2.81
N LYS A 2 -14.67 -3.98 2.15
CA LYS A 2 -13.83 -5.00 2.79
C LYS A 2 -12.37 -4.60 2.60
N VAL A 3 -11.58 -4.55 3.67
CA VAL A 3 -10.16 -4.21 3.59
C VAL A 3 -9.33 -5.47 3.74
N VAL A 4 -8.39 -5.68 2.84
CA VAL A 4 -7.43 -6.79 2.90
C VAL A 4 -6.05 -6.21 3.08
N GLU A 5 -5.39 -6.53 4.21
CA GLU A 5 -3.99 -6.20 4.42
C GLU A 5 -3.13 -7.08 3.50
N ILE A 6 -2.35 -6.45 2.63
CA ILE A 6 -1.45 -7.13 1.70
C ILE A 6 -0.07 -7.32 2.33
N GLY A 7 0.35 -6.35 3.14
CA GLY A 7 1.57 -6.45 3.91
C GLY A 7 1.72 -5.32 4.90
N ARG A 8 2.46 -5.63 5.95
CA ARG A 8 2.81 -4.75 7.04
C ARG A 8 4.25 -5.00 7.44
N ARG A 9 5.02 -3.92 7.60
CA ARG A 9 6.42 -4.00 8.02
C ARG A 9 6.80 -2.84 8.92
N ASN A 10 7.49 -3.14 10.02
CA ASN A 10 8.20 -2.13 10.81
C ASN A 10 9.57 -1.89 10.17
N ASN A 11 9.80 -0.65 9.73
CA ASN A 11 11.05 -0.18 9.13
C ASN A 11 11.97 0.50 10.15
N ALA A 12 11.63 0.44 11.45
CA ALA A 12 12.50 0.90 12.50
C ALA A 12 13.77 0.01 12.62
N PRO A 13 14.94 0.59 12.92
CA PRO A 13 15.17 2.03 13.14
C PRO A 13 15.13 2.83 11.83
N SER A 14 14.39 3.94 11.83
CA SER A 14 14.26 4.87 10.70
C SER A 14 14.78 6.26 11.07
N ALA A 15 14.87 7.16 10.08
CA ALA A 15 15.22 8.56 10.34
C ALA A 15 14.16 9.28 11.20
N ASP A 16 12.91 8.82 11.17
CA ASP A 16 11.79 9.43 11.89
C ASP A 16 11.64 8.86 13.30
N ASP A 17 11.85 7.56 13.49
CA ASP A 17 11.73 6.90 14.81
C ASP A 17 12.64 5.66 14.93
N PRO A 18 13.34 5.50 16.07
CA PRO A 18 14.26 4.38 16.28
C PRO A 18 13.57 3.04 16.56
N THR A 19 12.28 3.01 16.93
CA THR A 19 11.58 1.78 17.36
C THR A 19 10.26 1.52 16.65
N HIS A 20 9.63 2.54 16.05
CA HIS A 20 8.30 2.43 15.45
C HIS A 20 8.15 3.28 14.18
N ASP A 21 8.32 2.62 13.03
CA ASP A 21 8.00 3.16 11.70
C ASP A 21 7.30 2.08 10.87
N VAL A 22 6.01 1.91 11.08
CA VAL A 22 5.23 0.82 10.48
C VAL A 22 4.59 1.32 9.20
N CYS A 23 4.90 0.67 8.09
CA CYS A 23 4.21 0.85 6.81
C CYS A 23 3.26 -0.33 6.57
N VAL A 24 2.05 -0.03 6.14
CA VAL A 24 1.00 -0.98 5.81
C VAL A 24 0.50 -0.66 4.40
N PHE A 25 0.34 -1.69 3.59
CA PHE A 25 -0.36 -1.61 2.32
C PHE A 25 -1.57 -2.53 2.34
N SER A 26 -2.73 -1.96 2.03
CA SER A 26 -4.01 -2.67 2.03
C SER A 26 -4.79 -2.36 0.76
N ILE A 27 -5.70 -3.28 0.41
CA ILE A 27 -6.69 -3.07 -0.65
C ILE A 27 -8.08 -2.95 -0.04
N ALA A 28 -8.73 -1.79 -0.25
CA ALA A 28 -10.13 -1.58 0.06
C ALA A 28 -11.00 -2.04 -1.13
N ILE A 29 -11.52 -3.26 -1.03
CA ILE A 29 -12.39 -3.87 -2.04
C ILE A 29 -13.71 -3.09 -2.10
N ASP A 30 -14.16 -2.85 -3.33
CA ASP A 30 -15.37 -2.08 -3.69
C ASP A 30 -15.31 -0.59 -3.32
N ALA A 31 -14.12 -0.02 -3.10
CA ALA A 31 -13.92 1.42 -2.88
C ALA A 31 -13.47 2.10 -4.18
N ASP A 32 -13.88 3.37 -4.38
CA ASP A 32 -13.39 4.21 -5.50
C ASP A 32 -11.87 4.40 -5.46
N GLN A 33 -11.29 4.39 -4.25
CA GLN A 33 -9.86 4.51 -3.99
C GLN A 33 -9.36 3.24 -3.28
N PRO A 34 -9.12 2.15 -4.03
CA PRO A 34 -8.84 0.84 -3.45
C PRO A 34 -7.43 0.74 -2.85
N PHE A 35 -6.46 1.54 -3.29
CA PHE A 35 -5.07 1.43 -2.84
C PHE A 35 -4.85 2.23 -1.56
N TRP A 36 -4.73 1.53 -0.44
CA TRP A 36 -4.57 2.13 0.88
C TRP A 36 -3.12 1.99 1.34
N LEU A 37 -2.43 3.13 1.42
CA LEU A 37 -1.07 3.25 1.96
C LEU A 37 -1.15 3.92 3.33
N GLU A 38 -0.73 3.21 4.38
CA GLU A 38 -0.71 3.72 5.74
C GLU A 38 0.70 3.68 6.31
N ARG A 39 1.08 4.76 7.00
CA ARG A 39 2.31 4.83 7.78
C ARG A 39 1.96 5.28 9.19
N SER A 40 2.43 4.53 10.18
CA SER A 40 2.32 4.83 11.60
C SER A 40 3.71 4.99 12.18
N ILE A 41 4.06 6.20 12.60
CA ILE A 41 5.34 6.50 13.28
C ILE A 41 5.04 6.75 14.76
N ARG A 42 5.96 6.38 15.64
CA ARG A 42 5.95 6.73 17.08
C ARG A 42 4.80 6.18 17.95
N GLY A 43 3.93 5.32 17.42
CA GLY A 43 3.04 4.46 18.22
C GLY A 43 2.11 5.20 19.19
N GLY A 44 1.17 5.99 18.66
CA GLY A 44 0.09 6.62 19.44
C GLY A 44 -0.91 7.35 18.55
N HIS A 45 -2.20 7.40 18.95
CA HIS A 45 -3.38 7.80 18.15
C HIS A 45 -3.37 9.23 17.56
N ALA A 46 -2.28 10.00 17.68
CA ALA A 46 -2.22 11.40 17.28
C ALA A 46 -0.89 11.89 16.67
N GLU A 47 0.17 11.09 16.58
CA GLU A 47 1.50 11.66 16.26
C GLU A 47 2.22 10.98 15.09
N ARG A 48 2.29 11.71 13.97
CA ARG A 48 3.07 11.46 12.75
C ARG A 48 2.81 10.10 12.12
N GLY A 49 1.72 10.05 11.39
CA GLY A 49 1.40 8.98 10.46
C GLY A 49 0.45 9.53 9.42
N GLY A 50 0.31 8.84 8.30
CA GLY A 50 -0.56 9.24 7.22
C GLY A 50 -1.26 8.04 6.64
N CYS A 51 -2.51 8.23 6.25
CA CYS A 51 -3.21 7.33 5.37
C CYS A 51 -3.43 8.06 4.05
N SER A 52 -3.10 7.40 2.94
CA SER A 52 -3.45 7.84 1.59
C SER A 52 -4.24 6.72 0.92
N MET A 53 -5.48 7.01 0.59
CA MET A 53 -6.32 6.16 -0.26
C MET A 53 -6.25 6.73 -1.67
N LEU A 54 -5.88 5.89 -2.64
CA LEU A 54 -5.65 6.30 -4.01
C LEU A 54 -6.43 5.39 -4.97
N ALA A 55 -7.00 5.99 -6.01
CA ALA A 55 -7.42 5.30 -7.21
C ALA A 55 -6.22 4.99 -8.11
N LEU A 56 -6.40 4.11 -9.10
CA LEU A 56 -5.33 3.74 -10.02
C LEU A 56 -4.73 4.97 -10.74
N HIS A 57 -5.58 5.84 -11.26
CA HIS A 57 -5.14 7.06 -11.95
C HIS A 57 -4.44 8.05 -11.01
N GLU A 58 -4.77 8.04 -9.73
CA GLU A 58 -4.13 8.91 -8.73
C GLU A 58 -2.74 8.41 -8.36
N LEU A 59 -2.46 7.10 -8.46
CA LEU A 59 -1.11 6.56 -8.20
C LEU A 59 -0.05 7.21 -9.10
N ASP A 60 -0.36 7.45 -10.37
CA ASP A 60 0.59 8.10 -11.30
C ASP A 60 0.77 9.59 -11.00
N ALA A 61 -0.31 10.27 -10.60
CA ALA A 61 -0.30 11.69 -10.26
C ALA A 61 0.23 11.99 -8.84
N TRP A 62 0.33 10.97 -7.98
CA TRP A 62 0.64 11.17 -6.57
C TRP A 62 2.12 11.47 -6.34
N ARG A 63 2.39 12.55 -5.59
CA ARG A 63 3.76 13.01 -5.29
C ARG A 63 4.48 12.14 -4.25
N GLY A 64 3.80 11.23 -3.58
CA GLY A 64 4.31 10.46 -2.43
C GLY A 64 5.17 9.24 -2.77
N ASP A 65 5.49 9.02 -4.05
CA ASP A 65 6.21 7.83 -4.54
C ASP A 65 5.65 6.52 -3.96
N TRP A 66 4.48 6.11 -4.46
CA TRP A 66 3.80 4.90 -4.02
C TRP A 66 4.67 3.64 -4.14
N ARG A 67 5.65 3.61 -5.05
CA ARG A 67 6.58 2.47 -5.18
C ARG A 67 7.45 2.34 -3.93
N ALA A 68 7.92 3.45 -3.39
CA ALA A 68 8.68 3.46 -2.14
C ALA A 68 7.81 3.02 -0.95
N GLU A 69 6.56 3.49 -0.88
CA GLU A 69 5.64 3.14 0.21
C GLU A 69 5.26 1.65 0.21
N VAL A 70 4.88 1.07 -0.94
CA VAL A 70 4.60 -0.37 -1.01
C VAL A 70 5.86 -1.21 -0.75
N THR A 71 7.05 -0.72 -1.13
CA THR A 71 8.33 -1.38 -0.81
C THR A 71 8.59 -1.38 0.69
N ARG A 72 8.35 -0.25 1.36
CA ARG A 72 8.47 -0.13 2.83
C ARG A 72 7.45 -0.99 3.56
N ALA A 73 6.28 -1.25 2.98
CA ALA A 73 5.31 -2.21 3.51
C ALA A 73 5.71 -3.69 3.28
N GLY A 74 6.81 -3.95 2.54
CA GLY A 74 7.23 -5.30 2.15
C GLY A 74 6.52 -5.86 0.92
N CYS A 75 5.76 -5.02 0.22
CA CYS A 75 4.93 -5.38 -0.94
C CYS A 75 5.56 -4.95 -2.27
N ALA A 76 6.89 -4.92 -2.38
CA ALA A 76 7.58 -4.52 -3.63
C ALA A 76 7.15 -5.36 -4.86
N TRP A 77 6.71 -6.60 -4.64
CA TRP A 77 6.18 -7.48 -5.68
C TRP A 77 4.90 -6.94 -6.36
N VAL A 78 4.19 -6.01 -5.72
CA VAL A 78 2.97 -5.37 -6.24
C VAL A 78 3.30 -4.33 -7.31
N ILE A 79 4.50 -3.73 -7.29
CA ILE A 79 4.91 -2.67 -8.22
C ILE A 79 4.68 -3.05 -9.69
N PRO A 80 5.19 -4.18 -10.21
CA PRO A 80 4.96 -4.54 -11.61
C PRO A 80 3.47 -4.77 -11.94
N LEU A 81 2.64 -5.17 -10.97
CA LEU A 81 1.19 -5.35 -11.18
C LEU A 81 0.46 -4.01 -11.29
N LEU A 82 0.82 -3.05 -10.44
CA LEU A 82 0.26 -1.69 -10.49
C LEU A 82 0.75 -0.93 -11.72
N GLU A 83 2.03 -1.07 -12.09
CA GLU A 83 2.57 -0.48 -13.31
C GLU A 83 1.92 -1.04 -14.58
N HIS A 84 1.60 -2.34 -14.58
CA HIS A 84 0.84 -2.93 -15.68
C HIS A 84 -0.56 -2.33 -15.76
N ALA A 85 -1.27 -2.24 -14.62
CA ALA A 85 -2.59 -1.62 -14.57
C ALA A 85 -2.58 -0.16 -15.01
N LEU A 86 -1.59 0.63 -14.59
CA LEU A 86 -1.44 2.02 -15.03
C LEU A 86 -1.32 2.14 -16.56
N ARG A 87 -0.73 1.15 -17.23
CA ARG A 87 -0.62 1.12 -18.70
C ARG A 87 -1.89 0.64 -19.39
N THR A 88 -2.65 -0.26 -18.75
CA THR A 88 -3.86 -0.88 -19.34
C THR A 88 -5.15 -0.22 -18.87
N ASP A 89 -5.07 0.72 -17.94
CA ASP A 89 -6.20 1.32 -17.20
C ASP A 89 -7.11 0.26 -16.55
N ASP A 90 -6.51 -0.83 -16.05
CA ASP A 90 -7.25 -1.97 -15.49
C ASP A 90 -6.93 -2.17 -14.00
N ALA A 91 -7.60 -1.39 -13.16
CA ALA A 91 -7.44 -1.46 -11.70
C ALA A 91 -7.92 -2.81 -11.15
N GLN A 92 -9.00 -3.34 -11.71
CA GLN A 92 -9.65 -4.54 -11.22
C GLN A 92 -8.76 -5.77 -11.43
N ALA A 93 -8.19 -5.94 -12.63
CA ALA A 93 -7.29 -7.05 -12.90
C ALA A 93 -6.06 -7.05 -11.98
N SER A 94 -5.54 -5.87 -11.62
CA SER A 94 -4.42 -5.76 -10.69
C SER A 94 -4.80 -6.08 -9.26
N ILE A 95 -5.97 -5.59 -8.80
CA ILE A 95 -6.54 -5.96 -7.50
C ILE A 95 -6.72 -7.48 -7.41
N ASP A 96 -7.33 -8.09 -8.42
CA ASP A 96 -7.55 -9.54 -8.46
C ASP A 96 -6.23 -10.31 -8.44
N ALA A 97 -5.22 -9.87 -9.19
CA ALA A 97 -3.89 -10.49 -9.18
C ALA A 97 -3.18 -10.37 -7.82
N ILE A 98 -3.29 -9.22 -7.16
CA ILE A 98 -2.75 -9.00 -5.81
C ILE A 98 -3.45 -9.91 -4.80
N LEU A 99 -4.79 -9.94 -4.81
CA LEU A 99 -5.58 -10.75 -3.89
C LEU A 99 -5.36 -12.24 -4.10
N ALA A 100 -5.30 -12.71 -5.35
CA ALA A 100 -5.04 -14.11 -5.67
C ALA A 100 -3.69 -14.57 -5.13
N ARG A 101 -2.66 -13.71 -5.21
CA ARG A 101 -1.32 -14.04 -4.69
C ARG A 101 -1.27 -14.08 -3.16
N VAL A 102 -2.02 -13.22 -2.47
CA VAL A 102 -2.11 -13.21 -1.00
C VAL A 102 -2.92 -14.40 -0.47
N GLN A 103 -3.90 -14.88 -1.23
CA GLN A 103 -4.75 -16.01 -0.88
C GLN A 103 -4.16 -17.37 -1.28
N ALA A 104 -3.10 -17.40 -2.07
CA ALA A 104 -2.41 -18.63 -2.42
C ALA A 104 -1.69 -19.18 -1.18
N PRO A 105 -1.99 -20.41 -0.72
CA PRO A 105 -1.18 -21.05 0.31
C PRO A 105 0.23 -21.32 -0.26
N ASP A 106 1.27 -21.04 0.54
CA ASP A 106 2.66 -21.41 0.25
C ASP A 106 2.84 -22.92 0.02
#